data_AF-A0A1N7AWH6-F1
#
_entry.id   AF-A0A1N7AWH6-F1
#
_cell.length_a   1.000
_cell.length_b   1.000
_cell.length_c   1.000
_cell.angle_alpha   90.00
_cell.angle_beta   90.00
_cell.angle_gamma   90.00
#
_symmetry.space_group_name_H-M   'P 1'
#
loop_
_entity.id
_entity.type
_entity.pdbx_description
1 polymer ?
#
loop_
_entity_poly.entity_id
_entity_poly.type
_entity_poly.pdbx_seq_one_letter_code
_entity_poly.pdbx_strand_id
1 'polypeptide(L)'
;MAPIIVGLETTLEDPNVTDPAERWRLYGQDDHVRLYAHDDYVRKIEENGFLLDQLGIDYFGEVCFEQLGLKKTSVLYIARRPG
;
A
#
# COMPACT_ATOMS: atom_id res chain seq x y z
N MET A 1 -9.42 -0.17 1.65
CA MET A 1 -8.06 0.41 1.83
C MET A 1 -7.05 -0.64 1.39
N ALA A 2 -5.90 -0.30 0.81
CA ALA A 2 -4.86 -1.29 0.54
C ALA A 2 -3.95 -1.42 1.78
N PRO A 3 -3.80 -2.62 2.38
CA PRO A 3 -2.94 -2.82 3.55
C PRO A 3 -1.47 -2.88 3.14
N ILE A 4 -0.82 -1.71 3.05
CA ILE A 4 0.63 -1.61 2.77
C ILE A 4 1.37 -1.57 4.11
N ILE A 5 2.22 -2.56 4.36
CA ILE A 5 2.90 -2.75 5.63
C ILE A 5 4.33 -2.26 5.53
N VAL A 6 4.65 -1.21 6.29
CA VAL A 6 6.02 -0.68 6.39
C VAL A 6 6.93 -1.75 6.99
N GLY A 7 8.05 -2.04 6.31
CA GLY A 7 9.05 -3.02 6.75
C GLY A 7 8.76 -4.46 6.32
N LEU A 8 7.68 -4.71 5.59
CA LEU A 8 7.45 -6.01 4.96
C LEU A 8 8.29 -6.13 3.67
N GLU A 9 9.09 -7.19 3.56
CA GLU A 9 10.00 -7.38 2.41
C GLU A 9 9.27 -7.85 1.14
N THR A 10 8.28 -8.74 1.29
CA THR A 10 7.50 -9.30 0.18
C THR A 10 6.01 -9.38 0.52
N THR A 11 5.17 -9.23 -0.49
CA THR A 11 3.70 -9.29 -0.32
C THR A 11 3.30 -10.67 0.18
N LEU A 12 2.55 -10.69 1.28
CA LEU A 12 1.96 -11.91 1.82
C LEU A 12 0.58 -12.08 1.21
N GLU A 13 0.44 -13.10 0.36
CA GLU A 13 -0.86 -13.49 -0.20
C GLU A 13 -0.93 -15.00 -0.40
N ASP A 14 -2.09 -15.58 -0.15
CA ASP A 14 -2.41 -16.97 -0.48
C ASP A 14 -3.83 -17.01 -1.07
N PRO A 15 -3.97 -17.31 -2.39
CA PRO A 15 -5.27 -17.34 -3.04
C PRO A 15 -6.19 -18.47 -2.55
N ASN A 16 -5.67 -19.44 -1.80
CA ASN A 16 -6.47 -20.53 -1.23
C ASN A 16 -7.18 -20.13 0.08
N VAL A 17 -6.80 -19.00 0.69
CA VAL A 17 -7.44 -18.48 1.90
C VAL A 17 -8.80 -17.86 1.54
N THR A 18 -9.85 -18.65 1.75
CA THR A 18 -11.24 -18.30 1.45
C THR A 18 -12.11 -18.07 2.68
N ASP A 19 -11.70 -18.60 3.84
CA ASP A 19 -12.41 -18.43 5.11
C ASP A 19 -12.23 -16.99 5.65
N PRO A 20 -13.32 -16.24 5.90
CA PRO A 20 -13.26 -14.92 6.50
C PRO A 20 -12.48 -14.88 7.82
N ALA A 21 -12.59 -15.91 8.67
CA ALA A 21 -11.88 -15.93 9.95
C ALA A 21 -10.36 -15.99 9.75
N GLU A 22 -9.90 -16.78 8.77
CA GLU A 22 -8.49 -16.83 8.40
C GLU A 22 -8.01 -15.53 7.75
N ARG A 23 -8.85 -14.83 6.99
CA ARG A 23 -8.51 -13.50 6.45
C ARG A 23 -8.36 -12.44 7.54
N TRP A 24 -9.22 -12.46 8.55
CA TRP A 24 -9.02 -11.64 9.75
C TRP A 24 -7.69 -11.95 10.43
N ARG A 25 -7.38 -13.25 10.63
CA ARG A 25 -6.14 -13.69 11.28
C ARG A 25 -4.88 -13.30 10.51
N LEU A 26 -4.90 -13.41 9.18
CA LEU A 26 -3.73 -13.21 8.33
C LEU A 26 -3.59 -11.79 7.80
N TYR A 27 -4.70 -11.15 7.45
CA TYR A 27 -4.73 -9.88 6.71
C TYR A 27 -5.45 -8.73 7.44
N GLY A 28 -5.98 -9.01 8.64
CA GLY A 28 -6.56 -8.01 9.54
C GLY A 28 -7.96 -7.52 9.17
N GLN A 29 -8.57 -8.07 8.12
CA GLN A 29 -9.94 -7.78 7.68
C GLN A 29 -10.46 -8.94 6.81
N ASP A 30 -11.78 -9.17 6.75
CA ASP A 30 -12.39 -10.28 5.99
C ASP A 30 -12.38 -10.09 4.47
N ASP A 31 -12.40 -8.86 3.98
CA ASP A 31 -12.31 -8.53 2.56
C ASP A 31 -10.85 -8.35 2.08
N HIS A 32 -9.88 -8.34 2.99
CA HIS A 32 -8.46 -8.36 2.65
C HIS A 32 -8.04 -9.77 2.24
N VAL A 33 -7.24 -9.85 1.17
CA VAL A 33 -6.70 -11.13 0.65
C VAL A 33 -5.18 -11.15 0.63
N ARG A 34 -4.54 -10.09 1.13
CA ARG A 34 -3.09 -9.90 1.11
C ARG A 34 -2.66 -8.78 2.05
N LEU A 35 -1.39 -8.80 2.45
CA LEU A 35 -0.66 -7.66 3.00
C LEU A 35 0.44 -7.27 2.02
N TYR A 36 0.42 -6.03 1.53
CA TYR A 36 1.38 -5.57 0.55
C TYR A 36 2.71 -5.16 1.20
N ALA A 37 3.81 -5.67 0.65
CA ALA A 37 5.09 -4.99 0.75
C ALA A 37 5.08 -3.76 -0.16
N HIS A 38 5.74 -2.70 0.28
CA HIS A 38 5.78 -1.42 -0.44
C HIS A 38 6.25 -1.59 -1.90
N ASP A 39 7.41 -2.21 -2.08
CA ASP A 39 8.05 -2.29 -3.39
C ASP A 39 7.30 -3.21 -4.35
N ASP A 40 6.69 -4.27 -3.84
CA ASP A 40 5.81 -5.15 -4.61
C ASP A 40 4.53 -4.42 -5.05
N TYR A 41 3.96 -3.58 -4.19
CA TYR A 41 2.78 -2.78 -4.51
C TYR A 41 3.07 -1.80 -5.66
N VAL A 42 4.18 -1.08 -5.57
CA VAL A 42 4.66 -0.15 -6.61
C VAL A 42 4.89 -0.90 -7.92
N ARG A 43 5.70 -1.97 -7.87
CA ARG A 43 6.04 -2.78 -9.05
C ARG A 43 4.79 -3.34 -9.73
N LYS A 44 3.83 -3.87 -8.96
CA LYS A 44 2.59 -4.43 -9.51
C LYS A 44 1.76 -3.39 -10.26
N ILE A 45 1.73 -2.13 -9.80
CA ILE A 45 1.04 -1.05 -10.50
C ILE A 45 1.77 -0.71 -11.81
N GLU A 46 3.10 -0.59 -11.76
CA GLU A 46 3.92 -0.25 -12.93
C GLU A 46 3.90 -1.35 -14.01
N GLU A 47 3.98 -2.62 -13.62
CA GLU A 47 3.88 -3.78 -14.52
C GLU A 47 2.53 -3.85 -15.25
N ASN A 48 1.49 -3.23 -14.69
CA ASN A 48 0.16 -3.11 -15.32
C ASN A 48 0.03 -1.85 -16.19
N GLY A 49 1.15 -1.21 -16.55
CA GLY A 49 1.22 -0.13 -17.53
C GLY A 49 0.88 1.25 -16.97
N PHE A 50 0.95 1.44 -15.66
CA PHE A 50 0.79 2.76 -15.03
C PHE A 50 2.16 3.37 -14.72
N LEU A 51 2.26 4.69 -14.85
CA LEU A 51 3.32 5.48 -14.23
C LEU A 51 2.86 5.86 -12.82
N LEU A 52 3.70 5.65 -11.80
CA LEU A 52 3.32 5.86 -10.41
C LEU A 52 4.21 6.90 -9.73
N ASP A 53 3.63 8.04 -9.35
CA ASP A 53 4.30 8.99 -8.47
C ASP A 53 3.99 8.65 -7.00
N GLN A 54 4.99 8.85 -6.14
CA GLN A 54 4.92 8.60 -4.70
C GLN A 54 5.25 9.91 -3.97
N LEU A 55 4.22 10.58 -3.45
CA LEU A 55 4.37 11.88 -2.80
C LEU A 55 4.32 11.71 -1.28
N GLY A 56 5.47 11.91 -0.64
CA GLY A 56 5.63 11.81 0.81
C GLY A 56 5.88 13.15 1.49
N ILE A 57 6.48 13.09 2.67
CA ILE A 57 6.80 14.27 3.48
C ILE A 57 7.71 15.27 2.76
N ASP A 58 8.59 14.79 1.88
CA ASP A 58 9.49 15.65 1.10
C ASP A 58 8.72 16.54 0.11
N TYR A 59 7.54 16.11 -0.34
CA TYR A 59 6.70 16.89 -1.25
C TYR A 59 5.78 17.85 -0.50
N PHE A 60 5.12 17.39 0.57
CA PHE A 60 4.12 18.19 1.29
C PHE A 60 4.70 19.03 2.45
N GLY A 61 5.91 18.70 2.91
CA GLY A 61 6.58 19.33 4.04
C GLY A 61 6.17 18.78 5.42
N GLU A 62 7.08 18.87 6.39
CA GLU A 62 6.86 18.36 7.75
C GLU A 62 5.69 19.04 8.46
N VAL A 63 5.55 20.37 8.32
CA VAL A 63 4.46 21.15 8.95
C VAL A 63 3.08 20.65 8.52
N CYS A 64 2.90 20.30 7.24
CA CYS A 64 1.65 19.77 6.73
C CYS A 64 1.33 18.41 7.35
N PHE A 65 2.32 17.51 7.41
CA PHE A 65 2.17 16.19 8.02
C PHE A 65 1.80 16.29 9.50
N GLU A 66 2.45 17.18 10.25
CA GLU A 66 2.17 17.40 11.67
C GLU A 66 0.76 17.95 11.89
N GLN A 67 0.35 18.98 11.13
CA GLN A 67 -0.97 19.58 11.26
C GLN A 67 -2.12 18.61 10.92
N LEU A 68 -1.88 17.69 9.99
CA LEU A 68 -2.86 16.67 9.58
C LEU A 68 -2.75 15.35 10.36
N GLY A 69 -1.78 15.23 11.27
CA GLY A 69 -1.56 13.99 12.03
C GLY A 69 -1.10 12.80 11.18
N LEU A 70 -0.43 13.06 10.05
CA LEU A 70 0.08 12.03 9.15
C LEU A 70 1.38 11.43 9.70
N LYS A 71 1.59 10.13 9.47
CA LYS A 71 2.87 9.48 9.80
C LYS A 71 3.92 9.96 8.79
N LYS A 72 5.20 10.06 9.21
CA LYS A 72 6.30 10.37 8.27
C LYS A 72 6.43 9.36 7.12
N THR A 73 5.89 8.16 7.30
CA THR A 73 5.84 7.08 6.30
C THR A 73 4.58 7.12 5.42
N SER A 74 3.70 8.11 5.58
CA SER A 74 2.51 8.25 4.73
C SER A 74 2.92 8.66 3.32
N VAL A 75 2.33 7.98 2.32
CA VAL A 75 2.59 8.21 0.89
C VAL A 75 1.26 8.40 0.17
N LEU A 76 1.17 9.44 -0.64
CA LEU A 76 0.11 9.58 -1.65
C LEU A 76 0.61 9.01 -2.98
N TYR A 77 -0.06 7.98 -3.46
CA TYR A 77 0.21 7.36 -4.75
C TYR A 77 -0.63 8.01 -5.86
N ILE A 78 0.01 8.48 -6.93
CA ILE A 78 -0.67 9.03 -8.11
C ILE A 78 -0.34 8.15 -9.32
N ALA A 79 -1.30 7.33 -9.74
CA ALA A 79 -1.17 6.47 -10.90
C ALA A 79 -1.68 7.18 -12.17
N ARG A 80 -0.88 7.14 -13.25
CA ARG A 80 -1.20 7.74 -14.54
C ARG A 80 -1.08 6.67 -15.63
N ARG A 81 -2.10 6.51 -16.47
CA ARG A 81 -2.00 5.65 -17.66
C ARG A 81 -1.42 6.48 -18.82
N PRO A 82 -0.22 6.16 -19.34
CA PRO A 82 0.27 6.80 -20.55
C PRO A 82 -0.70 6.50 -21.71
N GLY A 83 -0.93 7.53 -22.54
CA GLY A 83 -1.81 7.45 -23.71
C GLY A 83 -1.19 6.70 -24.87
#